data_AF-A0A7C6CYQ9-F1
#
_entry.id   AF-A0A7C6CYQ9-F1
#
_cell.length_a   1.000
_cell.length_b   1.000
_cell.length_c   1.000
_cell.angle_alpha   90.00
_cell.angle_beta   90.00
_cell.angle_gamma   90.00
#
_symmetry.space_group_name_H-M   'P 1'
#
loop_
_entity.id
_entity.type
_entity.pdbx_description
1 polymer ?
#
loop_
_entity_poly.entity_id
_entity_poly.type
_entity_poly.pdbx_seq_one_letter_code
_entity_poly.pdbx_strand_id
1 'polypeptide(L)'
;MRKIAIVSFQGEMPCFVHALLNVWNYYERGYDSALIIEGASTKLLGQIANSPKGELWAKIKDAGLVKSVCKACAAQMGTLEEAEEQGLPIDAALSGHSDLEPFTKAGYEIILF
;
A
#
# COMPACT_ATOMS: atom_id res chain seq x y z
N MET A 1 -21.50 -2.65 -2.95
CA MET A 1 -20.50 -1.85 -2.22
C MET A 1 -19.45 -1.42 -3.24
N ARG A 2 -19.07 -0.14 -3.30
CA ARG A 2 -18.02 0.30 -4.23
C ARG A 2 -16.66 -0.23 -3.76
N LYS A 3 -15.79 -0.55 -4.71
CA LYS A 3 -14.47 -1.11 -4.45
C LYS A 3 -13.39 -0.15 -4.96
N ILE A 4 -12.47 0.24 -4.10
CA ILE A 4 -11.42 1.23 -4.43
C ILE A 4 -10.06 0.68 -4.03
N ALA A 5 -9.14 0.66 -4.97
CA ALA A 5 -7.75 0.29 -4.75
C ALA A 5 -6.90 1.55 -4.92
N ILE A 6 -6.25 1.97 -3.85
CA ILE A 6 -5.25 3.04 -3.88
C ILE A 6 -3.89 2.39 -4.14
N VAL A 7 -3.26 2.77 -5.24
CA VAL A 7 -1.88 2.37 -5.57
C VAL A 7 -0.97 3.55 -5.27
N SER A 8 -0.02 3.39 -4.36
CA SER A 8 1.02 4.40 -4.15
C SER A 8 2.28 4.01 -4.89
N PHE A 9 2.81 4.92 -5.71
CA PHE A 9 4.03 4.70 -6.50
C PHE A 9 5.13 5.69 -6.13
N GLN A 10 4.76 6.87 -5.63
CA GLN A 10 5.62 8.03 -5.44
C GLN A 10 6.41 7.93 -4.13
N GLY A 11 7.68 8.33 -4.16
CA GLY A 11 8.61 8.15 -3.05
C GLY A 11 8.64 9.30 -2.05
N GLU A 12 7.85 10.34 -2.27
CA GLU A 12 7.73 11.50 -1.41
C GLU A 12 6.77 11.22 -0.26
N MET A 13 7.22 11.42 0.98
CA MET A 13 6.38 11.19 2.18
C MET A 13 5.01 11.88 2.11
N PRO A 14 4.87 13.14 1.62
CA PRO A 14 3.55 13.75 1.46
C PRO A 14 2.62 12.97 0.50
N CYS A 15 3.12 12.44 -0.61
CA CYS A 15 2.32 11.64 -1.55
C CYS A 15 1.85 10.34 -0.89
N PHE A 16 2.75 9.63 -0.21
CA PHE A 16 2.40 8.42 0.51
C PHE A 16 1.38 8.69 1.62
N VAL A 17 1.56 9.76 2.40
CA VAL A 17 0.57 10.19 3.40
C VAL A 17 -0.79 10.48 2.78
N HIS A 18 -0.86 11.07 1.58
CA HIS A 18 -2.13 11.27 0.88
C HIS A 18 -2.76 9.96 0.43
N ALA A 19 -1.97 8.98 -0.03
CA ALA A 19 -2.48 7.64 -0.32
C ALA A 19 -3.09 6.98 0.93
N LEU A 20 -2.38 7.05 2.07
CA LEU A 20 -2.84 6.52 3.37
C LEU A 20 -4.14 7.19 3.85
N LEU A 21 -4.23 8.52 3.74
CA LEU A 21 -5.43 9.26 4.13
C LEU A 21 -6.63 8.91 3.24
N ASN A 22 -6.42 8.73 1.94
CA ASN A 22 -7.50 8.40 1.02
C ASN A 22 -8.00 6.97 1.20
N VAL A 23 -7.11 5.98 1.33
CA VAL A 23 -7.54 4.59 1.58
C VAL A 23 -8.29 4.47 2.91
N TRP A 24 -7.84 5.19 3.95
CA TRP A 24 -8.53 5.23 5.24
C TRP A 24 -9.92 5.85 5.15
N ASN A 25 -10.06 6.99 4.47
CA ASN A 25 -11.36 7.64 4.29
C ASN A 25 -12.35 6.79 3.48
N TYR A 26 -11.90 6.04 2.46
CA TYR A 26 -12.78 5.09 1.76
C TYR A 26 -13.23 3.95 2.68
N TYR A 27 -12.30 3.39 3.46
CA TYR A 27 -12.61 2.34 4.43
C TYR A 27 -13.63 2.81 5.47
N GLU A 28 -13.45 3.99 6.08
CA GLU A 28 -14.39 4.55 7.06
C GLU A 28 -15.80 4.81 6.48
N ARG A 29 -15.89 5.00 5.16
CA ARG A 29 -17.16 5.17 4.44
C ARG A 29 -17.80 3.85 4.00
N GLY A 30 -17.24 2.71 4.43
CA GLY A 30 -17.77 1.37 4.15
C GLY A 30 -17.47 0.87 2.74
N TYR A 31 -16.41 1.36 2.09
CA TYR A 31 -15.97 0.84 0.80
C TYR A 31 -15.07 -0.38 1.01
N ASP A 32 -15.13 -1.32 0.07
CA ASP A 32 -14.11 -2.37 -0.01
C ASP A 32 -12.81 -1.72 -0.51
N SER A 33 -11.86 -1.53 0.39
CA SER A 33 -10.70 -0.67 0.16
C SER A 33 -9.41 -1.50 0.21
N ALA A 34 -8.51 -1.25 -0.74
CA ALA A 34 -7.20 -1.88 -0.80
C ALA A 34 -6.11 -0.81 -0.96
N LEU A 35 -4.98 -1.00 -0.27
CA LEU A 35 -3.74 -0.27 -0.48
C LEU A 35 -2.72 -1.20 -1.14
N ILE A 36 -2.20 -0.78 -2.27
CA ILE A 36 -1.08 -1.42 -2.98
C ILE A 36 0.12 -0.47 -2.94
N ILE A 37 1.26 -0.96 -2.48
CA ILE A 37 2.48 -0.19 -2.29
C ILE A 37 3.50 -0.64 -3.33
N GLU A 38 3.81 0.26 -4.26
CA GLU A 38 4.59 0.01 -5.47
C GLU A 38 5.68 1.08 -5.65
N GLY A 39 6.57 0.86 -6.62
CA GLY A 39 7.53 1.87 -7.06
C GLY A 39 8.42 2.42 -5.94
N ALA A 40 8.61 3.74 -5.92
CA ALA A 40 9.46 4.42 -4.96
C ALA A 40 8.81 4.59 -3.58
N SER A 41 7.49 4.35 -3.45
CA SER A 41 6.78 4.46 -2.18
C SER A 41 7.20 3.38 -1.18
N THR A 42 7.67 2.21 -1.65
CA THR A 42 8.14 1.11 -0.80
C THR A 42 9.27 1.51 0.14
N LYS A 43 10.13 2.47 -0.26
CA LYS A 43 11.21 3.00 0.60
C LYS A 43 10.71 3.66 1.90
N LEU A 44 9.42 4.00 1.98
CA LEU A 44 8.83 4.72 3.11
C LEU A 44 8.31 3.77 4.20
N LEU A 45 8.29 2.46 3.96
CA LEU A 45 7.78 1.45 4.91
C LEU A 45 8.48 1.50 6.28
N GLY A 46 9.79 1.76 6.30
CA GLY A 46 10.56 1.91 7.55
C GLY A 46 10.40 3.30 8.20
N GLN A 47 10.03 4.33 7.44
CA GLN A 47 9.97 5.71 7.92
C GLN A 47 8.58 6.08 8.47
N ILE A 48 7.52 5.55 7.86
CA ILE A 48 6.15 5.97 8.17
C ILE A 48 5.76 5.68 9.62
N ALA A 49 6.25 4.56 10.19
CA ALA A 49 5.96 4.16 11.57
C ALA A 49 6.44 5.19 12.61
N ASN A 50 7.55 5.89 12.33
CA ASN A 50 8.14 6.90 13.21
C ASN A 50 7.73 8.33 12.84
N SER A 51 6.82 8.50 11.88
CA SER A 51 6.31 9.80 11.45
C SER A 51 5.10 10.24 12.29
N PRO A 52 4.64 11.51 12.19
CA PRO A 52 3.36 11.94 12.74
C PRO A 52 2.13 11.15 12.24
N LYS A 53 2.30 10.30 11.22
CA LYS A 53 1.26 9.42 10.67
C LYS A 53 1.48 7.93 11.03
N GLY A 54 2.37 7.62 11.98
CA GLY A 54 2.60 6.25 12.45
C GLY A 54 1.33 5.58 13.00
N GLU A 55 0.48 6.32 13.73
CA GLU A 55 -0.80 5.80 14.23
C GLU A 55 -1.76 5.45 13.08
N LEU A 56 -1.82 6.28 12.04
CA LEU A 56 -2.64 6.00 10.85
C LEU A 56 -2.13 4.76 10.12
N TRP A 57 -0.80 4.64 9.97
CA TRP A 57 -0.19 3.45 9.38
C TRP A 57 -0.53 2.17 10.15
N ALA A 58 -0.44 2.20 11.49
CA ALA A 58 -0.84 1.07 12.32
C ALA A 58 -2.31 0.69 12.09
N LYS A 59 -3.23 1.66 12.12
CA LYS A 59 -4.66 1.43 11.85
C LYS A 59 -4.92 0.78 10.48
N ILE A 60 -4.22 1.23 9.44
CA ILE A 60 -4.34 0.68 8.07
C ILE A 60 -3.87 -0.77 8.02
N LYS A 61 -2.76 -1.10 8.70
CA LYS A 61 -2.27 -2.48 8.81
C LYS A 61 -3.23 -3.36 9.60
N ASP A 62 -3.69 -2.89 10.77
CA ASP A 62 -4.60 -3.64 11.66
C ASP A 62 -5.96 -3.90 11.00
N ALA A 63 -6.44 -2.96 10.18
CA ALA A 63 -7.64 -3.12 9.36
C ALA A 63 -7.43 -4.03 8.13
N GLY A 64 -6.21 -4.54 7.91
CA GLY A 64 -5.88 -5.41 6.79
C GLY A 64 -6.01 -4.73 5.44
N LEU A 65 -5.84 -3.41 5.36
CA LEU A 65 -6.04 -2.64 4.13
C LEU A 65 -4.85 -2.74 3.18
N VAL A 66 -3.63 -2.98 3.69
CA VAL A 66 -2.49 -3.31 2.83
C VAL A 66 -2.77 -4.67 2.20
N LYS A 67 -2.90 -4.72 0.87
CA LYS A 67 -3.19 -5.97 0.13
C LYS A 67 -2.03 -6.45 -0.73
N SER A 68 -1.08 -5.56 -1.05
CA SER A 68 0.08 -5.92 -1.84
C SER A 68 1.22 -4.92 -1.58
N VAL A 69 2.44 -5.43 -1.37
CA VAL A 69 3.69 -4.69 -1.37
C VAL A 69 4.60 -5.31 -2.42
N CYS A 70 5.00 -4.52 -3.40
CA CYS A 70 5.78 -5.01 -4.53
C CYS A 70 7.18 -5.47 -4.10
N LYS A 71 7.46 -6.77 -4.25
CA LYS A 71 8.72 -7.39 -3.83
C LYS A 71 9.93 -6.79 -4.52
N ALA A 72 9.90 -6.70 -5.86
CA ALA A 72 11.02 -6.16 -6.63
C ALA A 72 11.29 -4.69 -6.27
N CYS A 73 10.25 -3.87 -6.12
CA CYS A 73 10.41 -2.47 -5.72
C CYS A 73 10.93 -2.34 -4.29
N ALA A 74 10.43 -3.10 -3.32
CA ALA A 74 10.93 -3.08 -1.96
C ALA A 74 12.40 -3.52 -1.89
N ALA A 75 12.78 -4.57 -2.64
CA ALA A 75 14.17 -5.01 -2.74
C ALA A 75 15.07 -3.91 -3.34
N GLN A 76 14.64 -3.29 -4.44
CA GLN A 76 15.40 -2.21 -5.10
C GLN A 76 15.53 -0.97 -4.20
N MET A 77 14.51 -0.67 -3.40
CA MET A 77 14.52 0.44 -2.45
C MET A 77 15.18 0.10 -1.11
N GLY A 78 15.66 -1.13 -0.91
CA GLY A 78 16.31 -1.57 0.31
C GLY A 78 15.38 -1.64 1.54
N THR A 79 14.10 -1.98 1.33
CA THR A 79 13.05 -2.03 2.37
C THR A 79 12.28 -3.35 2.40
N LEU A 80 12.83 -4.40 1.79
CA LEU A 80 12.17 -5.71 1.74
C LEU A 80 12.10 -6.36 3.13
N GLU A 81 13.20 -6.32 3.89
CA GLU A 81 13.27 -6.88 5.24
C GLU A 81 12.27 -6.17 6.17
N GLU A 82 12.18 -4.84 6.09
CA GLU A 82 11.19 -4.07 6.86
C GLU A 82 9.75 -4.41 6.49
N ALA A 83 9.48 -4.78 5.23
CA ALA A 83 8.15 -5.26 4.82
C ALA A 83 7.84 -6.63 5.42
N GLU A 84 8.84 -7.53 5.47
CA GLU A 84 8.74 -8.86 6.07
C GLU A 84 8.56 -8.78 7.59
N GLU A 85 9.36 -7.97 8.29
CA GLU A 85 9.27 -7.74 9.74
C GLU A 85 7.90 -7.17 10.15
N GLN A 86 7.31 -6.33 9.30
CA GLN A 86 5.97 -5.79 9.51
C GLN A 86 4.85 -6.77 9.17
N GLY A 87 5.16 -7.95 8.63
CA GLY A 87 4.18 -8.95 8.21
C GLY A 87 3.30 -8.48 7.04
N LEU A 88 3.82 -7.61 6.17
CA LEU A 88 3.06 -7.07 5.04
C LEU A 88 2.88 -8.14 3.93
N PRO A 89 1.78 -8.08 3.17
CA PRO A 89 1.55 -9.02 2.07
C PRO A 89 2.48 -8.70 0.89
N ILE A 90 3.65 -9.31 0.87
CA ILE A 90 4.62 -9.17 -0.21
C ILE A 90 4.13 -9.91 -1.45
N ASP A 91 4.11 -9.21 -2.57
CA ASP A 91 3.60 -9.68 -3.83
C ASP A 91 4.70 -9.67 -4.90
N ALA A 92 4.73 -10.75 -5.67
CA ALA A 92 5.68 -10.99 -6.74
C ALA A 92 5.00 -11.77 -7.89
N ALA A 93 3.67 -11.70 -8.01
CA ALA A 93 2.88 -12.53 -8.92
C ALA A 93 3.15 -12.24 -10.41
N LEU A 94 3.54 -11.00 -10.77
CA LEU A 94 4.08 -10.71 -12.09
C LEU A 94 5.55 -11.17 -12.19
N SER A 95 6.36 -10.52 -13.03
CA SER A 95 7.81 -10.74 -13.11
C SER A 95 8.55 -10.18 -11.88
N GLY A 96 8.12 -10.53 -10.67
CA GLY A 96 8.64 -10.02 -9.40
C GLY A 96 7.96 -8.75 -8.85
N HIS A 97 6.98 -8.22 -9.57
CA HIS A 97 6.19 -7.04 -9.18
C HIS A 97 4.77 -7.42 -8.73
N SER A 98 4.07 -6.47 -8.09
CA SER A 98 2.68 -6.67 -7.70
C SER A 98 1.79 -6.83 -8.93
N ASP A 99 0.82 -7.73 -8.85
CA ASP A 99 -0.18 -7.89 -9.90
C ASP A 99 -1.42 -7.05 -9.59
N LEU A 100 -1.74 -6.09 -10.46
CA LEU A 100 -2.93 -5.25 -10.32
C LEU A 100 -4.18 -5.87 -10.96
N GLU A 101 -4.03 -6.88 -11.83
CA GLU A 101 -5.16 -7.54 -12.50
C GLU A 101 -6.14 -8.20 -11.51
N PRO A 102 -5.70 -8.89 -10.44
CA PRO A 102 -6.61 -9.46 -9.45
C PRO A 102 -7.57 -8.43 -8.85
N PHE A 103 -7.13 -7.18 -8.68
CA PHE A 103 -7.95 -6.10 -8.16
C PHE A 103 -8.96 -5.60 -9.20
N THR A 104 -8.52 -5.31 -10.43
CA THR A 104 -9.46 -4.86 -11.48
C THR A 104 -10.48 -5.94 -11.83
N LYS A 105 -10.06 -7.20 -11.90
CA LYS A 105 -10.93 -8.37 -12.08
C LYS A 105 -11.95 -8.53 -10.95
N ALA A 106 -11.55 -8.24 -9.71
CA ALA A 106 -12.45 -8.24 -8.56
C ALA A 106 -13.38 -7.02 -8.50
N GLY A 107 -13.30 -6.10 -9.47
CA GLY A 107 -14.16 -4.94 -9.63
C GLY A 107 -13.67 -3.67 -8.92
N TYR A 108 -12.40 -3.60 -8.52
CA TYR A 108 -11.82 -2.39 -7.94
C TYR A 108 -11.58 -1.33 -9.02
N GLU A 109 -11.99 -0.10 -8.73
CA GLU A 109 -11.47 1.08 -9.41
C GLU A 109 -10.11 1.43 -8.80
N ILE A 110 -9.10 1.59 -9.65
CA ILE A 110 -7.72 1.90 -9.24
C ILE A 110 -7.50 3.41 -9.30
N ILE A 111 -6.96 3.97 -8.22
CA ILE A 111 -6.50 5.35 -8.15
C ILE A 111 -5.00 5.36 -7.81
N LEU A 112 -4.20 5.99 -8.67
CA LEU A 112 -2.74 6.07 -8.53
C LEU A 112 -2.33 7.36 -7.78
N PHE A 113 -1.41 7.23 -6.83
CA PHE A 113 -0.88 8.30 -5.97
C PHE A 113 0.64 8.35 -5.94
#